data_AF-A0A7S2AU97-F1
#
_entry.id   AF-A0A7S2AU97-F1
#
_cell.length_a   1.000
_cell.length_b   1.000
_cell.length_c   1.000
_cell.angle_alpha   90.00
_cell.angle_beta   90.00
_cell.angle_gamma   90.00
#
_symmetry.space_group_name_H-M   'P 1'
#
loop_
_entity.id
_entity.type
_entity.pdbx_description
1 polymer ?
#
loop_
_entity_poly.entity_id
_entity_poly.type
_entity_poly.pdbx_seq_one_letter_code
_entity_poly.pdbx_strand_id
1 'polypeptide(L)'
;MAEPLATAGDGQPFIAYHGTSRANAQSIQRDGFRPSSGGCGGQGIYVAASRKASRFAHDFHSGDPVLLKCSVTVKRPKYSNADCTNWQNEGFDGCRLERTSRSRNPEWCIASSAQITVLEVRSLAGQARPPN
;
A
#
# COMPACT_ATOMS: atom_id res chain seq x y z
N MET A 1 -7.55 6.50 -17.47
CA MET A 1 -6.60 7.24 -16.60
C MET A 1 -6.55 6.52 -15.27
N ALA A 2 -5.39 6.13 -14.75
CA ALA A 2 -5.31 5.57 -13.41
C ALA A 2 -5.51 6.68 -12.38
N GLU A 3 -6.36 6.47 -11.38
CA GLU A 3 -6.59 7.48 -10.34
C GLU A 3 -5.30 7.76 -9.56
N PRO A 4 -4.98 9.03 -9.28
CA PRO A 4 -3.83 9.38 -8.47
C PRO A 4 -4.00 8.85 -7.05
N LEU A 5 -2.88 8.50 -6.40
CA LEU A 5 -2.92 8.11 -4.99
C LEU A 5 -3.31 9.31 -4.13
N ALA A 6 -4.40 9.17 -3.38
CA ALA A 6 -4.93 10.24 -2.55
C ALA A 6 -3.96 10.66 -1.44
N THR A 7 -4.02 11.94 -1.08
CA THR A 7 -3.53 12.46 0.20
C THR A 7 -4.52 12.11 1.32
N ALA A 8 -4.07 12.11 2.57
CA ALA A 8 -4.97 11.98 3.70
C ALA A 8 -5.66 13.34 3.91
N GLY A 9 -6.99 13.38 3.80
CA GLY A 9 -7.78 14.56 4.18
C GLY A 9 -8.37 14.33 5.56
N ASP A 10 -8.22 15.27 6.50
CA ASP A 10 -8.87 15.38 7.83
C ASP A 10 -9.48 14.10 8.45
N GLY A 11 -8.73 12.99 8.48
CA GLY A 11 -9.20 11.70 9.00
C GLY A 11 -10.26 10.97 8.16
N GLN A 12 -10.60 11.47 6.96
CA GLN A 12 -11.48 10.81 6.01
C GLN A 12 -10.79 9.60 5.37
N PRO A 13 -11.53 8.49 5.18
CA PRO A 13 -11.00 7.35 4.46
C PRO A 13 -10.76 7.66 2.99
N PHE A 14 -9.68 7.12 2.43
CA PHE A 14 -9.39 7.18 1.00
C PHE A 14 -9.14 5.79 0.42
N ILE A 15 -9.28 5.67 -0.90
CA ILE A 15 -9.02 4.41 -1.60
C ILE A 15 -7.54 4.28 -1.94
N ALA A 16 -6.98 3.12 -1.59
CA ALA A 16 -5.65 2.70 -2.03
C ALA A 16 -5.67 1.20 -2.32
N TYR A 17 -4.58 0.69 -2.90
CA TYR A 17 -4.49 -0.69 -3.34
C TYR A 17 -3.24 -1.38 -2.81
N HIS A 18 -3.38 -2.65 -2.47
CA HIS A 18 -2.28 -3.53 -2.07
C HIS A 18 -2.17 -4.69 -3.07
N GLY A 19 -1.04 -4.81 -3.75
CA GLY A 19 -0.78 -5.92 -4.66
C GLY A 19 -0.09 -7.06 -3.94
N THR A 20 -0.63 -8.28 -4.06
CA THR A 20 -0.08 -9.46 -3.38
C THR A 20 -0.40 -10.76 -4.12
N SER A 21 -0.15 -11.93 -3.50
CA SER A 21 -0.60 -13.23 -4.01
C SER A 21 -1.96 -13.65 -3.44
N ARG A 22 -2.68 -14.55 -4.12
CA ARG A 22 -3.96 -15.08 -3.61
C ARG A 22 -3.84 -15.68 -2.20
N ALA A 23 -2.75 -16.41 -1.91
CA ALA A 23 -2.50 -16.98 -0.59
C ALA A 23 -2.35 -15.90 0.49
N ASN A 24 -1.62 -14.83 0.18
CA ASN A 24 -1.47 -13.70 1.11
C ASN A 24 -2.78 -12.94 1.29
N ALA A 25 -3.57 -12.75 0.23
CA ALA A 25 -4.89 -12.13 0.33
C ALA A 25 -5.82 -12.92 1.27
N GLN A 26 -5.82 -14.25 1.18
CA GLN A 26 -6.59 -15.11 2.09
C GLN A 26 -6.13 -14.95 3.55
N SER A 27 -4.82 -14.88 3.79
CA SER A 27 -4.29 -14.61 5.14
C SER A 27 -4.67 -13.23 5.64
N ILE A 28 -4.61 -12.20 4.79
CA ILE A 28 -5.01 -10.82 5.14
C ILE A 28 -6.50 -10.75 5.47
N GLN A 29 -7.36 -11.45 4.73
CA GLN A 29 -8.80 -11.47 5.02
C GLN A 29 -9.14 -12.16 6.33
N ARG A 30 -8.37 -13.19 6.73
CA ARG A 30 -8.60 -13.94 7.96
C ARG A 30 -7.97 -13.29 9.20
N ASP A 31 -6.72 -12.85 9.04
CA ASP A 31 -5.84 -12.48 10.15
C ASP A 31 -5.54 -10.96 10.20
N GLY A 32 -5.99 -10.22 9.17
CA GLY A 32 -5.62 -8.82 8.96
C GLY A 32 -4.25 -8.65 8.31
N PHE A 33 -3.91 -7.40 7.98
CA PHE A 33 -2.57 -7.09 7.45
C PHE A 33 -1.48 -7.30 8.50
N ARG A 34 -0.37 -7.91 8.09
CA ARG A 34 0.86 -7.94 8.88
C ARG A 34 1.84 -6.88 8.34
N PRO A 35 2.31 -5.92 9.17
CA PRO A 35 3.32 -4.96 8.74
C PRO A 35 4.60 -5.65 8.23
N SER A 36 5.16 -5.11 7.14
CA SER A 36 6.54 -5.40 6.73
C SER A 36 7.51 -4.90 7.79
N SER A 37 8.63 -5.59 8.00
CA SER A 37 9.69 -5.15 8.93
C SER A 37 10.56 -4.01 8.38
N GLY A 38 10.38 -3.61 7.12
CA GLY A 38 11.15 -2.53 6.51
C GLY A 38 10.65 -2.08 5.15
N GLY A 39 11.49 -1.31 4.46
CA GLY A 39 11.21 -0.64 3.20
C GLY A 39 11.62 0.84 3.25
N CYS A 40 11.42 1.57 2.16
CA CYS A 40 11.75 2.99 2.10
C CYS A 40 10.91 3.85 3.07
N GLY A 41 9.77 3.33 3.51
CA GLY A 41 8.93 3.89 4.56
C GLY A 41 9.15 3.29 5.94
N GLY A 42 10.19 2.44 6.14
CA GLY A 42 10.36 1.69 7.37
C GLY A 42 9.33 0.56 7.56
N GLN A 43 9.11 0.15 8.80
CA GLN A 43 8.10 -0.84 9.15
C GLN A 43 6.70 -0.31 8.83
N GLY A 44 5.82 -1.16 8.29
CA GLY A 44 4.44 -0.77 8.01
C GLY A 44 3.78 -1.56 6.88
N ILE A 45 2.55 -1.18 6.56
CA ILE A 45 1.73 -1.78 5.51
C ILE A 45 1.73 -0.84 4.31
N TYR A 46 2.14 -1.35 3.16
CA TYR A 46 2.34 -0.54 1.96
C TYR A 46 1.12 -0.59 1.05
N VAL A 47 0.60 0.57 0.68
CA VAL A 47 -0.50 0.71 -0.28
C VAL A 47 -0.17 1.79 -1.31
N ALA A 48 -0.70 1.65 -2.52
CA ALA A 48 -0.40 2.54 -3.63
C ALA A 48 -1.58 2.69 -4.60
N ALA A 49 -1.41 3.49 -5.64
CA ALA A 49 -2.34 3.51 -6.77
C ALA A 49 -2.41 2.13 -7.44
N SER A 50 -3.59 1.80 -7.99
CA SER A 50 -3.88 0.47 -8.56
C SER A 50 -2.82 -0.02 -9.54
N ARG A 51 -2.30 0.86 -10.41
CA ARG A 51 -1.26 0.53 -11.40
C ARG A 51 0.06 0.08 -10.76
N LYS A 52 0.55 0.81 -9.75
CA LYS A 52 1.80 0.48 -9.02
C LYS A 52 1.60 -0.81 -8.21
N ALA A 53 0.49 -0.91 -7.49
CA ALA A 53 0.17 -2.09 -6.68
C ALA A 53 0.04 -3.35 -7.57
N SER A 54 -0.63 -3.26 -8.72
CA SER A 54 -0.74 -4.39 -9.67
C SER A 54 0.63 -4.84 -10.17
N ARG A 55 1.50 -3.90 -10.53
CA ARG A 55 2.89 -4.21 -10.92
C ARG A 55 3.65 -4.90 -9.79
N PHE A 56 3.50 -4.42 -8.55
CA PHE A 56 4.11 -5.06 -7.38
C PHE A 56 3.64 -6.51 -7.20
N ALA A 57 2.35 -6.79 -7.40
CA ALA A 57 1.79 -8.15 -7.34
C ALA A 57 2.44 -9.09 -8.37
N HIS A 58 2.72 -8.61 -9.59
CA HIS A 58 3.40 -9.41 -10.62
C HIS A 58 4.91 -9.58 -10.36
N ASP A 59 5.56 -8.56 -9.79
CA ASP A 59 7.03 -8.50 -9.72
C ASP A 59 7.60 -9.20 -8.49
N PHE A 60 6.86 -9.16 -7.37
CA PHE A 60 7.38 -9.53 -6.06
C PHE A 60 6.61 -10.66 -5.39
N HIS A 61 5.60 -11.23 -6.05
CA HIS A 61 4.85 -12.37 -5.54
C HIS A 61 4.78 -13.50 -6.56
N SER A 62 5.06 -14.71 -6.09
CA SER A 62 4.86 -15.95 -6.85
C SER A 62 3.42 -16.43 -6.73
N GLY A 63 2.94 -17.13 -7.76
CA GLY A 63 1.58 -17.69 -7.81
C GLY A 63 0.57 -16.71 -8.42
N ASP A 64 -0.70 -16.85 -8.05
CA ASP A 64 -1.79 -16.03 -8.60
C ASP A 64 -1.73 -14.59 -8.08
N PRO A 65 -1.39 -13.59 -8.94
CA PRO A 65 -1.33 -12.21 -8.52
C PRO A 65 -2.74 -11.68 -8.27
N VAL A 66 -2.91 -10.91 -7.20
CA VAL A 66 -4.18 -10.30 -6.80
C VAL A 66 -3.98 -8.85 -6.38
N LEU A 67 -5.04 -8.05 -6.57
CA LEU A 67 -5.11 -6.67 -6.14
C LEU A 67 -6.20 -6.52 -5.08
N LEU A 68 -5.83 -6.02 -3.90
CA LEU A 68 -6.76 -5.64 -2.86
C LEU A 68 -7.13 -4.18 -3.03
N LYS A 69 -8.42 -3.87 -3.11
CA LYS A 69 -8.92 -2.49 -2.97
C LYS A 69 -9.17 -2.25 -1.49
N CYS A 70 -8.58 -1.20 -0.94
CA CYS A 70 -8.63 -0.90 0.48
C CYS A 70 -9.23 0.48 0.73
N SER A 71 -10.02 0.59 1.79
CA SER A 71 -10.33 1.87 2.46
C SER A 71 -9.26 2.10 3.53
N VAL A 72 -8.61 3.26 3.50
CA VAL A 72 -7.47 3.58 4.38
C VAL A 72 -7.74 4.88 5.11
N THR A 73 -7.52 4.89 6.43
CA THR A 73 -7.64 6.09 7.27
C THR A 73 -6.31 6.43 7.92
N VAL A 74 -5.88 7.68 7.77
CA VAL A 74 -4.65 8.23 8.37
C VAL A 74 -5.02 9.50 9.12
N LYS A 75 -4.78 9.56 10.43
CA LYS A 75 -5.16 10.71 11.27
C LYS A 75 -4.00 11.68 11.47
N ARG A 76 -2.78 11.18 11.47
CA ARG A 76 -1.53 11.94 11.65
C ARG A 76 -0.59 11.61 10.48
N PRO A 77 -0.84 12.20 9.29
CA PRO A 77 -0.03 11.93 8.12
C PRO A 77 1.31 12.66 8.19
N LYS A 78 2.38 11.97 7.77
CA LYS A 78 3.63 12.60 7.32
C LYS A 78 3.72 12.54 5.81
N TYR A 79 4.18 13.61 5.19
CA TYR A 79 4.46 13.67 3.76
C TYR A 79 5.97 13.76 3.56
N SER A 80 6.53 12.87 2.74
CA SER A 80 7.97 12.83 2.45
C SER A 80 8.22 12.75 0.95
N ASN A 81 9.28 13.44 0.54
CA ASN A 81 9.77 13.49 -0.83
C ASN A 81 10.98 12.56 -1.07
N ALA A 82 11.28 11.69 -0.09
CA ALA A 82 12.36 10.72 -0.07
C ALA A 82 12.03 9.58 0.93
N ASP A 83 12.94 8.62 1.08
CA ASP A 83 12.86 7.57 2.10
C ASP A 83 12.60 8.19 3.49
N CYS A 84 11.68 7.61 4.24
CA CYS A 84 11.29 8.08 5.57
C CYS A 84 10.98 6.88 6.44
N THR A 85 11.93 6.50 7.30
CA THR A 85 11.83 5.30 8.15
C THR A 85 11.52 5.64 9.61
N ASN A 86 11.60 6.92 9.98
CA ASN A 86 11.55 7.39 11.37
C ASN A 86 10.19 8.01 11.78
N TRP A 87 9.22 8.09 10.86
CA TRP A 87 7.94 8.80 11.07
C TRP A 87 7.11 8.24 12.23
N GLN A 88 7.20 6.94 12.53
CA GLN A 88 6.51 6.37 13.69
C GLN A 88 7.05 6.94 15.02
N ASN A 89 8.37 7.12 15.12
CA ASN A 89 9.01 7.70 16.31
C ASN A 89 8.65 9.18 16.49
N GLU A 90 8.32 9.85 15.40
CA GLU A 90 7.82 11.24 15.41
C GLU A 90 6.31 11.33 15.71
N GLY A 91 5.63 10.19 15.90
CA GLY A 91 4.22 10.13 16.31
C GLY A 91 3.21 10.14 15.16
N PHE A 92 3.64 9.97 13.92
CA PHE A 92 2.74 9.84 12.76
C PHE A 92 2.16 8.42 12.68
N ASP A 93 0.96 8.28 12.11
CA ASP A 93 0.28 6.97 11.92
C ASP A 93 0.24 6.52 10.44
N GLY A 94 0.76 7.35 9.54
CA GLY A 94 1.05 6.97 8.17
C GLY A 94 2.01 7.95 7.52
N CYS A 95 2.86 7.45 6.61
CA CYS A 95 3.76 8.27 5.82
C CYS A 95 3.48 8.11 4.32
N ARG A 96 3.19 9.20 3.63
CA ARG A 96 3.10 9.25 2.17
C ARG A 96 4.46 9.60 1.59
N LEU A 97 5.02 8.68 0.82
CA LEU A 97 6.29 8.83 0.13
C LEU A 97 5.98 9.20 -1.32
N GLU A 98 6.29 10.42 -1.76
CA GLU A 98 6.07 10.82 -3.16
C GLU A 98 7.03 10.12 -4.12
N ARG A 99 8.24 9.91 -3.63
CA ARG A 99 9.30 9.15 -4.28
C ARG A 99 10.21 8.58 -3.21
N THR A 100 10.88 7.50 -3.56
CA THR A 100 11.84 6.80 -2.74
C THR A 100 13.10 6.55 -3.54
N SER A 101 14.16 6.09 -2.88
CA SER A 101 15.37 5.60 -3.54
C SER A 101 15.09 4.47 -4.55
N ARG A 102 13.95 3.78 -4.41
CA ARG A 102 13.56 2.61 -5.22
C ARG A 102 12.40 2.85 -6.19
N SER A 103 11.69 3.96 -6.08
CA SER A 103 10.50 4.22 -6.91
C SER A 103 10.22 5.71 -7.09
N ARG A 104 9.81 6.09 -8.31
CA ARG A 104 9.29 7.43 -8.63
C ARG A 104 7.76 7.54 -8.49
N ASN A 105 7.08 6.44 -8.14
CA ASN A 105 5.64 6.42 -7.99
C ASN A 105 5.28 6.52 -6.51
N PRO A 106 4.29 7.34 -6.12
CA PRO A 106 3.89 7.47 -4.72
C PRO A 106 3.41 6.18 -4.07
N GLU A 107 3.58 6.08 -2.76
CA GLU A 107 3.01 5.05 -1.89
C GLU A 107 2.76 5.59 -0.48
N TRP A 108 1.89 4.89 0.25
CA TRP A 108 1.70 5.07 1.67
C TRP A 108 2.33 3.90 2.43
N CYS A 109 3.03 4.21 3.52
CA CYS A 109 3.41 3.27 4.57
C CYS A 109 2.51 3.53 5.79
N ILE A 110 1.66 2.57 6.14
CA ILE A 110 0.62 2.67 7.17
C ILE A 110 1.04 1.91 8.43
N ALA A 111 0.81 2.48 9.62
CA ALA A 111 1.33 1.91 10.86
C ALA A 111 0.63 0.60 11.27
N SER A 112 -0.70 0.57 11.15
CA SER A 112 -1.53 -0.49 11.72
C SER A 112 -2.55 -1.04 10.72
N SER A 113 -2.84 -2.33 10.82
CA SER A 113 -3.91 -2.97 10.06
C SER A 113 -5.29 -2.41 10.42
N ALA A 114 -5.47 -1.88 11.63
CA ALA A 114 -6.71 -1.23 12.05
C ALA A 114 -7.06 0.03 11.23
N GLN A 115 -6.08 0.58 10.49
CA GLN A 115 -6.28 1.71 9.59
C GLN A 115 -6.76 1.29 8.20
N ILE A 116 -6.87 0.00 7.92
CA ILE A 116 -7.09 -0.53 6.57
C ILE A 116 -8.23 -1.55 6.58
N THR A 117 -9.26 -1.28 5.77
CA THR A 117 -10.33 -2.24 5.50
C THR A 117 -10.24 -2.73 4.06
N VAL A 118 -10.19 -4.04 3.85
CA VAL A 118 -10.27 -4.63 2.50
C VAL A 118 -11.72 -4.56 2.02
N LEU A 119 -11.94 -3.89 0.90
CA LEU A 119 -13.26 -3.75 0.26
C LEU A 119 -13.49 -4.79 -0.83
N GLU A 120 -12.44 -5.13 -1.58
CA GLU A 120 -12.54 -6.02 -2.74
C GLU A 120 -11.21 -6.75 -2.96
N VAL A 121 -11.29 -8.00 -3.42
CA VAL A 121 -10.15 -8.81 -3.88
C VAL A 121 -10.33 -9.12 -5.35
N ARG A 122 -9.42 -8.64 -6.19
CA ARG A 122 -9.47 -8.84 -7.64
C ARG A 122 -8.32 -9.72 -8.12
N SER A 123 -8.62 -10.79 -8.84
CA SER A 123 -7.60 -11.60 -9.52
C SER A 123 -6.96 -10.81 -10.66
N LEU A 124 -5.63 -10.90 -10.79
CA LEU A 124 -4.85 -10.40 -11.92
C LEU A 124 -4.31 -11.56 -12.78
N ALA A 125 -4.72 -12.80 -12.51
CA ALA A 125 -4.32 -13.97 -13.29
C ALA A 125 -4.70 -13.78 -14.78
N GLY A 126 -3.76 -14.11 -15.67
CA GLY A 126 -3.93 -13.91 -17.12
C GLY A 126 -3.82 -12.46 -17.60
N GLN A 127 -3.68 -11.48 -16.70
CA GLN A 127 -3.42 -10.08 -17.07
C GLN A 127 -1.92 -9.84 -17.22
N ALA A 128 -1.55 -9.02 -18.20
CA ALA A 128 -0.18 -8.59 -18.38
C ALA A 128 0.25 -7.63 -17.25
N ARG A 129 1.51 -7.74 -16.83
CA ARG A 129 2.14 -6.79 -15.92
C ARG A 129 2.01 -5.36 -16.48
N PRO A 130 1.45 -4.39 -15.72
CA PRO A 130 1.37 -3.00 -16.17
C PRO A 130 2.76 -2.35 -16.39
N PRO A 131 2.89 -1.44 -17.39
CA PRO A 131 4.12 -0.69 -17.59
C PRO A 131 4.39 0.29 -16.43
N ASN A 132 5.61 0.84 -16.39
CA ASN A 132 6.01 1.84 -15.39
C ASN A 132 5.23 3.15 -15.50
#